data_AF-A0A1Q6YJE5-F1
#
_entry.id   AF-A0A1Q6YJE5-F1
#
_cell.length_a   1.000
_cell.length_b   1.000
_cell.length_c   1.000
_cell.angle_alpha   90.00
_cell.angle_beta   90.00
_cell.angle_gamma   90.00
#
_symmetry.space_group_name_H-M   'P 1'
#
loop_
_entity.id
_entity.type
_entity.pdbx_description
1 polymer ?
#
loop_
_entity_poly.entity_id
_entity_poly.type
_entity_poly.pdbx_seq_one_letter_code
_entity_poly.pdbx_strand_id
1 'polypeptide(L)'
;MKILVTLGGECFEAAYIDVGNADGRDGVLYYFKLKDLVKDRGMRNVSMFRSGTDRVFIKDYDERVETVRLNVLRQAFDSGVFSFETPIAPDRYHELRLRASDFQPQKPADDQTIRRFLKLGGYWLGFKYPALGLNSYVDFECAEDFDYLGGSVQTFHRNLQLLSEQGYFRASGVPLPVSLKVRPTAKLIEEIESPAGFRTIHARGEANLAQNIHMHGPNARVNVNSTDNSMNIASVSNEQLFARLRETASTIADESQRAQIIARLDDLEHAKESASQVRRYGRTFIHLS
;
A
#
# COMPACT_ATOMS: atom_id res chain seq x y z
N MET A 1 9.01 -8.62 -15.74
CA MET A 1 7.88 -8.09 -14.94
C MET A 1 7.48 -9.15 -13.94
N LYS A 2 7.22 -8.80 -12.69
CA LYS A 2 6.89 -9.75 -11.62
C LYS A 2 5.70 -9.24 -10.80
N ILE A 3 4.74 -10.09 -10.48
CA ILE A 3 3.65 -9.74 -9.57
C ILE A 3 4.14 -9.97 -8.14
N LEU A 4 3.99 -8.96 -7.30
CA LEU A 4 4.38 -9.00 -5.89
C LEU A 4 3.15 -8.87 -5.01
N VAL A 5 3.15 -9.61 -3.90
CA VAL A 5 2.12 -9.56 -2.86
C VAL A 5 2.77 -9.14 -1.54
N THR A 6 2.10 -8.26 -0.81
CA THR A 6 2.57 -7.73 0.49
C THR A 6 1.84 -8.39 1.66
N LEU A 7 2.38 -8.24 2.87
CA LEU A 7 1.70 -8.65 4.10
C LEU A 7 0.41 -7.86 4.34
N GLY A 8 0.40 -6.59 3.89
CA GLY A 8 -0.77 -5.70 3.92
C GLY A 8 -1.88 -6.07 2.93
N GLY A 9 -1.66 -7.04 2.02
CA GLY A 9 -2.65 -7.46 1.04
C GLY A 9 -2.63 -6.67 -0.28
N GLU A 10 -1.75 -5.68 -0.41
CA GLU A 10 -1.46 -5.05 -1.70
C GLU A 10 -0.87 -6.07 -2.67
N CYS A 11 -1.28 -5.97 -3.93
CA CYS A 11 -0.84 -6.78 -5.05
C CYS A 11 -0.54 -5.84 -6.23
N PHE A 12 0.65 -5.95 -6.80
CA PHE A 12 1.08 -5.06 -7.87
C PHE A 12 2.07 -5.72 -8.83
N GLU A 13 2.07 -5.28 -10.08
CA GLU A 13 3.12 -5.64 -11.05
C GLU A 13 4.31 -4.72 -10.86
N ALA A 14 5.50 -5.29 -10.68
CA ALA A 14 6.77 -4.59 -10.70
C ALA A 14 7.50 -4.88 -12.01
N ALA A 15 7.71 -3.84 -12.81
CA ALA A 15 8.54 -3.86 -14.00
C ALA A 15 9.85 -3.12 -13.72
N TYR A 16 10.97 -3.84 -13.73
CA TYR A 16 12.29 -3.21 -13.73
C TYR A 16 12.52 -2.51 -15.07
N ILE A 17 12.93 -1.25 -15.02
CA ILE A 17 13.16 -0.41 -16.20
C ILE A 17 14.65 -0.43 -16.53
N ASP A 18 15.47 0.13 -15.65
CA ASP A 18 16.91 0.29 -15.89
C ASP A 18 17.69 0.61 -14.60
N VAL A 19 19.01 0.64 -14.71
CA VAL A 19 19.95 1.15 -13.72
C VAL A 19 20.60 2.43 -14.22
N GLY A 20 20.66 3.47 -13.38
CA GLY A 20 21.28 4.75 -13.73
C GLY A 20 22.27 5.24 -12.70
N ASN A 21 23.05 6.25 -13.12
CA ASN A 21 23.88 7.03 -12.22
C ASN A 21 23.01 7.97 -11.38
N ALA A 22 23.45 8.24 -10.16
CA ALA A 22 22.68 9.02 -9.19
C ALA A 22 22.95 10.54 -9.27
N ASP A 23 23.19 11.08 -10.48
CA ASP A 23 23.42 12.49 -10.81
C ASP A 23 24.14 13.30 -9.71
N GLY A 24 25.45 13.05 -9.59
CA GLY A 24 26.31 13.74 -8.62
C GLY A 24 26.33 13.12 -7.22
N ARG A 25 25.51 12.09 -6.95
CA ARG A 25 25.63 11.25 -5.74
C ARG A 25 26.51 10.04 -6.00
N ASP A 26 27.36 9.69 -5.05
CA ASP A 26 28.09 8.42 -5.05
C ASP A 26 27.12 7.27 -4.79
N GLY A 27 26.75 6.54 -5.84
CA GLY A 27 25.78 5.46 -5.75
C GLY A 27 25.12 5.09 -7.06
N VAL A 28 24.10 4.26 -6.96
CA VAL A 28 23.35 3.71 -8.09
C VAL A 28 21.86 3.87 -7.87
N LEU A 29 21.13 4.21 -8.93
CA LEU A 29 19.67 4.25 -8.96
C LEU A 29 19.12 3.06 -9.74
N TYR A 30 18.14 2.37 -9.17
CA TYR A 30 17.36 1.34 -9.86
C TYR A 30 15.95 1.87 -10.12
N TYR A 31 15.45 1.73 -11.34
CA TYR A 31 14.16 2.27 -11.74
C TYR A 31 13.13 1.16 -11.93
N PHE A 32 11.93 1.40 -11.39
CA PHE A 32 10.79 0.49 -11.46
C PHE A 32 9.53 1.22 -11.88
N LYS A 33 8.68 0.52 -12.63
CA LYS A 33 7.29 0.88 -12.87
C LYS A 33 6.40 -0.09 -12.10
N LEU A 34 5.53 0.44 -11.25
CA LEU A 34 4.58 -0.34 -10.47
C LEU A 34 3.17 -0.14 -11.01
N LYS A 35 2.41 -1.21 -11.21
CA LYS A 35 0.99 -1.17 -11.56
C LYS A 35 0.17 -1.72 -10.40
N ASP A 36 -0.77 -0.93 -9.88
CA ASP A 36 -1.73 -1.43 -8.90
C ASP A 36 -2.65 -2.47 -9.54
N LEU A 37 -2.67 -3.68 -8.98
CA LEU A 37 -3.60 -4.72 -9.44
C LEU A 37 -4.85 -4.77 -8.57
N VAL A 38 -4.82 -4.28 -7.33
CA VAL A 38 -5.94 -4.47 -6.39
C VAL A 38 -7.09 -3.53 -6.71
N LYS A 39 -6.82 -2.23 -6.82
CA LYS A 39 -7.85 -1.19 -7.00
C LYS A 39 -7.73 -0.46 -8.35
N ASP A 40 -6.81 -0.90 -9.21
CA ASP A 40 -6.50 -0.28 -10.50
C ASP A 40 -6.22 1.24 -10.39
N ARG A 41 -5.53 1.67 -9.33
CA ARG A 41 -5.13 3.08 -9.08
C ARG A 41 -4.06 3.61 -10.06
N GLY A 42 -3.78 2.86 -11.12
CA GLY A 42 -2.85 3.20 -12.19
C GLY A 42 -1.39 2.85 -11.92
N MET A 43 -0.50 3.52 -12.65
CA MET A 43 0.95 3.30 -12.61
C MET A 43 1.66 4.25 -11.64
N ARG A 44 2.78 3.81 -11.07
CA ARG A 44 3.71 4.65 -10.29
C ARG A 44 5.15 4.36 -10.66
N ASN A 45 5.96 5.41 -10.70
CA ASN A 45 7.40 5.28 -10.94
C ASN A 45 8.12 5.29 -9.58
N VAL A 46 8.96 4.29 -9.36
CA VAL A 46 9.76 4.16 -8.13
C VAL A 46 11.23 4.09 -8.50
N SER A 47 12.05 4.89 -7.85
CA SER A 47 13.51 4.77 -7.92
C SER A 47 14.02 4.19 -6.60
N MET A 48 15.10 3.42 -6.65
CA MET A 48 15.80 2.94 -5.45
C MET A 48 17.24 3.41 -5.48
N PHE A 49 17.59 4.26 -4.53
CA PHE A 49 18.96 4.76 -4.39
C PHE A 49 19.77 3.88 -3.44
N ARG A 50 20.95 3.45 -3.89
CA ARG A 50 21.95 2.75 -3.08
C ARG A 50 23.24 3.57 -3.02
N SER A 51 23.74 3.84 -1.83
CA SER A 51 25.00 4.57 -1.63
C SER A 51 26.21 3.76 -2.11
N GLY A 52 27.19 4.40 -2.73
CA GLY A 52 28.44 3.76 -3.17
C GLY A 52 29.18 3.07 -2.01
N THR A 53 29.20 3.72 -0.86
CA THR A 53 29.78 3.22 0.40
C THR A 53 29.16 1.92 0.90
N ASP A 54 27.86 1.71 0.65
CA ASP A 54 27.13 0.56 1.23
C ASP A 54 27.55 -0.75 0.56
N ARG A 55 27.96 -0.72 -0.73
CA ARG A 55 28.35 -1.93 -1.47
C ARG A 55 29.54 -2.64 -0.83
N VAL A 56 30.50 -1.90 -0.28
CA VAL A 56 31.77 -2.44 0.25
C VAL A 56 31.54 -3.38 1.43
N PHE A 57 30.46 -3.18 2.18
CA PHE A 57 30.18 -3.92 3.41
C PHE A 57 29.13 -5.03 3.24
N ILE A 58 28.55 -5.17 2.04
CA ILE A 58 27.49 -6.16 1.80
C ILE A 58 28.11 -7.40 1.19
N LYS A 59 28.12 -8.48 1.98
CA LYS A 59 28.48 -9.81 1.50
C LYS A 59 27.44 -10.32 0.50
N ASP A 60 27.89 -10.96 -0.58
CA ASP A 60 27.06 -11.58 -1.62
C ASP A 60 26.09 -10.56 -2.29
N TYR A 61 26.50 -9.29 -2.39
CA TYR A 61 25.68 -8.20 -2.90
C TYR A 61 25.08 -8.51 -4.28
N ASP A 62 25.94 -8.92 -5.23
CA ASP A 62 25.53 -9.11 -6.62
C ASP A 62 24.53 -10.28 -6.75
N GLU A 63 24.61 -11.29 -5.87
CA GLU A 63 23.67 -12.42 -5.82
C GLU A 63 22.32 -12.04 -5.20
N ARG A 64 22.29 -11.04 -4.31
CA ARG A 64 21.10 -10.72 -3.51
C ARG A 64 20.37 -9.46 -3.94
N VAL A 65 21.02 -8.56 -4.67
CA VAL A 65 20.45 -7.23 -4.99
C VAL A 65 19.11 -7.31 -5.72
N GLU A 66 18.87 -8.33 -6.54
CA GLU A 66 17.57 -8.51 -7.19
C GLU A 66 16.46 -8.81 -6.18
N THR A 67 16.65 -9.85 -5.37
CA THR A 67 15.74 -10.23 -4.29
C THR A 67 15.48 -9.07 -3.32
N VAL A 68 16.54 -8.41 -2.86
CA VAL A 68 16.42 -7.33 -1.87
C VAL A 68 15.66 -6.14 -2.44
N ARG A 69 15.86 -5.75 -3.70
CA ARG A 69 15.09 -4.66 -4.32
C ARG A 69 13.58 -4.95 -4.33
N LEU A 70 13.19 -6.17 -4.68
CA LEU A 70 11.77 -6.56 -4.66
C LEU A 70 11.20 -6.57 -3.24
N ASN A 71 12.01 -6.94 -2.25
CA ASN A 71 11.60 -6.96 -0.85
C ASN A 71 11.46 -5.55 -0.28
N VAL A 72 12.36 -4.63 -0.64
CA VAL A 72 12.24 -3.21 -0.28
C VAL A 72 10.97 -2.59 -0.87
N LEU A 73 10.54 -2.98 -2.08
CA LEU A 73 9.22 -2.55 -2.60
C LEU A 73 8.10 -3.00 -1.66
N ARG A 74 8.05 -4.29 -1.34
CA ARG A 74 6.98 -4.85 -0.49
C ARG A 74 6.96 -4.22 0.90
N GLN A 75 8.14 -4.07 1.51
CA GLN A 75 8.29 -3.43 2.81
C GLN A 75 7.89 -1.95 2.81
N ALA A 76 8.10 -1.23 1.71
CA ALA A 76 7.66 0.16 1.59
C ALA A 76 6.13 0.29 1.65
N PHE A 77 5.39 -0.67 1.10
CA PHE A 77 3.94 -0.75 1.28
C PHE A 77 3.55 -1.12 2.72
N ASP A 78 4.15 -2.17 3.28
CA ASP A 78 3.80 -2.62 4.64
C ASP A 78 4.09 -1.59 5.73
N SER A 79 5.11 -0.75 5.52
CA SER A 79 5.48 0.34 6.43
C SER A 79 4.74 1.65 6.16
N GLY A 80 3.95 1.72 5.09
CA GLY A 80 3.24 2.94 4.67
C GLY A 80 4.14 4.03 4.08
N VAL A 81 5.44 3.76 3.87
CA VAL A 81 6.37 4.68 3.18
C VAL A 81 5.91 4.94 1.75
N PHE A 82 5.31 3.93 1.11
CA PHE A 82 4.78 4.01 -0.23
C PHE A 82 3.33 3.54 -0.28
N SER A 83 2.50 4.21 -1.08
CA SER A 83 1.11 3.85 -1.31
C SER A 83 0.65 4.36 -2.68
N PHE A 84 -0.27 3.64 -3.30
CA PHE A 84 -0.94 4.11 -4.51
C PHE A 84 -1.95 5.24 -4.22
N GLU A 85 -2.39 5.41 -2.98
CA GLU A 85 -3.31 6.49 -2.59
C GLU A 85 -2.62 7.86 -2.59
N THR A 86 -1.29 7.89 -2.46
CA THR A 86 -0.54 9.14 -2.45
C THR A 86 -0.57 9.77 -3.85
N PRO A 87 -1.09 11.00 -4.00
CA PRO A 87 -1.10 11.69 -5.28
C PRO A 87 0.35 12.03 -5.67
N ILE A 88 0.84 11.42 -6.74
CA ILE A 88 2.15 11.70 -7.31
C ILE A 88 1.95 11.94 -8.81
N ALA A 89 2.61 12.96 -9.34
CA ALA A 89 2.61 13.24 -10.76
C ALA A 89 3.17 12.01 -11.52
N PRO A 90 2.54 11.56 -12.61
CA PRO A 90 2.86 10.30 -13.28
C PRO A 90 4.28 10.24 -13.88
N ASP A 91 4.96 11.37 -13.99
CA ASP A 91 6.33 11.54 -14.46
C ASP A 91 7.38 11.54 -13.34
N ARG A 92 6.97 11.72 -12.07
CA ARG A 92 7.89 11.80 -10.94
C ARG A 92 8.17 10.43 -10.34
N TYR A 93 9.45 10.17 -10.07
CA TYR A 93 9.88 9.00 -9.30
C TYR A 93 9.70 9.24 -7.80
N HIS A 94 9.11 8.26 -7.13
CA HIS A 94 9.20 8.14 -5.68
C HIS A 94 10.49 7.39 -5.33
N GLU A 95 11.42 8.07 -4.64
CA GLU A 95 12.71 7.47 -4.29
C GLU A 95 12.61 6.70 -2.97
N LEU A 96 12.87 5.40 -3.02
CA LEU A 96 13.15 4.55 -1.87
C LEU A 96 14.67 4.46 -1.65
N ARG A 97 15.07 4.24 -0.40
CA ARG A 97 16.49 4.06 -0.05
C ARG A 97 16.79 2.57 0.13
N LEU A 98 17.78 2.07 -0.59
CA LEU A 98 18.34 0.73 -0.41
C LEU A 98 19.55 0.81 0.53
N ARG A 99 19.40 0.26 1.74
CA ARG A 99 20.36 0.33 2.84
C ARG A 99 21.11 -1.00 3.01
N ALA A 100 22.30 -0.96 3.60
CA ALA A 100 23.03 -2.17 3.97
C ALA A 100 22.23 -3.09 4.93
N SER A 101 21.34 -2.53 5.76
CA SER A 101 20.45 -3.30 6.63
C SER A 101 19.45 -4.17 5.87
N ASP A 102 19.07 -3.77 4.66
CA ASP A 102 18.06 -4.48 3.86
C ASP A 102 18.63 -5.80 3.31
N PHE A 103 19.96 -5.92 3.29
CA PHE A 103 20.67 -7.16 2.96
C PHE A 103 20.89 -8.05 4.20
N GLN A 104 20.44 -7.68 5.39
CA GLN A 104 20.50 -8.59 6.54
C GLN A 104 19.30 -9.55 6.50
N PRO A 105 19.43 -10.77 7.09
CA PRO A 105 18.29 -11.66 7.25
C PRO A 105 17.13 -10.95 7.95
N GLN A 106 15.94 -11.05 7.37
CA GLN A 106 14.74 -10.44 7.94
C GLN A 106 14.32 -11.15 9.23
N LYS A 107 13.64 -10.42 10.11
CA LYS A 107 13.04 -11.02 11.31
C LYS A 107 12.01 -12.07 10.86
N PRO A 108 12.08 -13.32 11.38
CA PRO A 108 11.11 -14.35 11.04
C PRO A 108 9.68 -13.91 11.36
N ALA A 109 8.81 -13.97 10.36
CA ALA A 109 7.38 -13.77 10.51
C ALA A 109 6.77 -14.92 11.34
N ASP A 110 5.75 -14.61 12.13
CA ASP A 110 5.02 -15.64 12.85
C ASP A 110 4.16 -16.49 11.90
N ASP A 111 3.77 -17.66 12.41
CA ASP A 111 2.96 -18.65 11.69
C ASP A 111 1.62 -18.07 11.16
N GLN A 112 1.00 -17.14 11.89
CA GLN A 112 -0.25 -16.50 11.45
C GLN A 112 -0.01 -15.58 10.24
N THR A 113 1.08 -14.81 10.28
CA THR A 113 1.52 -13.92 9.22
C THR A 113 1.89 -14.70 7.97
N ILE A 114 2.64 -15.80 8.11
CA ILE A 114 2.98 -16.70 7.00
C ILE A 114 1.71 -17.28 6.38
N ARG A 115 0.77 -17.80 7.17
CA ARG A 115 -0.50 -18.33 6.62
C ARG A 115 -1.31 -17.27 5.90
N ARG A 116 -1.37 -16.05 6.42
CA ARG A 116 -2.05 -14.93 5.75
C ARG A 116 -1.38 -14.62 4.42
N PHE A 117 -0.05 -14.54 4.39
CA PHE A 117 0.71 -14.32 3.16
C PHE A 117 0.44 -15.41 2.12
N LEU A 118 0.48 -16.69 2.52
CA LEU A 118 0.18 -17.82 1.64
C LEU A 118 -1.23 -17.73 1.07
N LYS A 119 -2.24 -17.44 1.89
CA LYS A 119 -3.64 -17.24 1.44
C LYS A 119 -3.74 -16.12 0.40
N LEU A 120 -3.14 -14.96 0.69
CA LEU A 120 -3.12 -13.81 -0.22
C LEU A 120 -2.41 -14.12 -1.53
N GLY A 121 -1.20 -14.69 -1.47
CA GLY A 121 -0.45 -15.11 -2.65
C GLY A 121 -1.21 -16.15 -3.47
N GLY A 122 -1.85 -17.11 -2.81
CA GLY A 122 -2.64 -18.15 -3.46
C GLY A 122 -3.83 -17.59 -4.23
N TYR A 123 -4.53 -16.62 -3.64
CA TYR A 123 -5.63 -15.93 -4.30
C TYR A 123 -5.16 -15.01 -5.43
N TRP A 124 -4.18 -14.16 -5.18
CA TRP A 124 -3.70 -13.20 -6.19
C TRP A 124 -3.01 -13.90 -7.36
N LEU A 125 -2.06 -14.79 -7.08
CA LEU A 125 -1.23 -15.43 -8.11
C LEU A 125 -1.89 -16.68 -8.70
N GLY A 126 -2.76 -17.36 -7.95
CA GLY A 126 -3.41 -18.58 -8.41
C GLY A 126 -4.73 -18.32 -9.11
N PHE A 127 -5.51 -17.34 -8.63
CA PHE A 127 -6.88 -17.11 -9.09
C PHE A 127 -7.07 -15.80 -9.85
N LYS A 128 -6.70 -14.64 -9.29
CA LYS A 128 -6.97 -13.32 -9.92
C LYS A 128 -6.01 -12.97 -11.06
N TYR A 129 -4.72 -13.22 -10.89
CA TYR A 129 -3.66 -12.88 -11.84
C TYR A 129 -2.75 -14.08 -12.13
N PRO A 130 -3.29 -15.19 -12.66
CA PRO A 130 -2.50 -16.37 -12.89
C PRO A 130 -1.57 -16.22 -14.09
N ALA A 131 -0.32 -16.62 -13.92
CA ALA A 131 0.69 -16.57 -14.98
C ALA A 131 0.43 -17.53 -16.15
N LEU A 132 -0.27 -18.66 -15.91
CA LEU A 132 -0.43 -19.76 -16.88
C LEU A 132 -1.90 -20.13 -17.16
N GLY A 133 -2.83 -19.18 -16.98
CA GLY A 133 -4.28 -19.37 -17.20
C GLY A 133 -5.09 -19.58 -15.92
N LEU A 134 -6.43 -19.56 -16.03
CA LEU A 134 -7.33 -19.54 -14.87
C LEU A 134 -7.05 -20.65 -13.85
N ASN A 135 -6.93 -20.28 -12.58
CA ASN A 135 -6.74 -21.20 -11.45
C ASN A 135 -5.45 -22.04 -11.56
N SER A 136 -4.33 -21.35 -11.76
CA SER A 136 -3.00 -21.99 -11.91
C SER A 136 -2.44 -22.45 -10.58
N TYR A 137 -1.47 -23.37 -10.64
CA TYR A 137 -0.64 -23.70 -9.50
C TYR A 137 0.29 -22.52 -9.18
N VAL A 138 0.32 -22.12 -7.91
CA VAL A 138 1.24 -21.14 -7.35
C VAL A 138 2.41 -21.89 -6.77
N ASP A 139 3.62 -21.50 -7.17
CA ASP A 139 4.86 -22.01 -6.60
C ASP A 139 5.34 -21.04 -5.51
N PHE A 140 5.25 -21.47 -4.25
CA PHE A 140 5.78 -20.69 -3.13
C PHE A 140 7.25 -21.01 -2.81
N GLU A 141 7.92 -21.85 -3.59
CA GLU A 141 9.35 -22.13 -3.46
C GLU A 141 10.19 -21.04 -4.13
N CYS A 142 10.01 -19.80 -3.67
CA CYS A 142 10.63 -18.61 -4.24
C CYS A 142 11.56 -17.97 -3.20
N ALA A 143 12.84 -17.79 -3.54
CA ALA A 143 13.85 -17.26 -2.62
C ALA A 143 13.45 -15.87 -2.06
N GLU A 144 12.78 -15.07 -2.85
CA GLU A 144 12.31 -13.75 -2.48
C GLU A 144 11.26 -13.77 -1.37
N ASP A 145 10.36 -14.76 -1.36
CA ASP A 145 9.33 -14.89 -0.33
C ASP A 145 9.91 -15.36 1.00
N PHE A 146 10.90 -16.25 0.95
CA PHE A 146 11.63 -16.69 2.14
C PHE A 146 12.44 -15.53 2.73
N ASP A 147 13.14 -14.76 1.90
CA ASP A 147 13.90 -13.58 2.33
C ASP A 147 12.95 -12.51 2.91
N TYR A 148 11.82 -12.25 2.26
CA TYR A 148 10.84 -11.25 2.69
C TYR A 148 10.19 -11.58 4.03
N LEU A 149 9.85 -12.86 4.27
CA LEU A 149 9.23 -13.29 5.51
C LEU A 149 10.23 -13.70 6.60
N GLY A 150 11.53 -13.74 6.28
CA GLY A 150 12.59 -14.19 7.20
C GLY A 150 12.39 -15.62 7.70
N GLY A 151 11.58 -16.43 7.01
CA GLY A 151 11.17 -17.76 7.45
C GLY A 151 12.00 -18.87 6.80
N SER A 152 12.15 -20.00 7.49
CA SER A 152 12.76 -21.18 6.90
C SER A 152 11.80 -21.90 5.95
N VAL A 153 12.34 -22.59 4.95
CA VAL A 153 11.58 -23.43 4.01
C VAL A 153 10.68 -24.42 4.77
N GLN A 154 11.18 -25.03 5.85
CA GLN A 154 10.38 -25.97 6.67
C GLN A 154 9.16 -25.29 7.33
N THR A 155 9.29 -24.03 7.73
CA THR A 155 8.19 -23.27 8.33
C THR A 155 7.10 -23.00 7.31
N PHE A 156 7.48 -22.69 6.07
CA PHE A 156 6.54 -22.54 4.96
C PHE A 156 5.83 -23.85 4.64
N HIS A 157 6.56 -24.96 4.52
CA HIS A 157 5.95 -26.28 4.28
C HIS A 157 4.91 -26.63 5.33
N ARG A 158 5.25 -26.48 6.63
CA ARG A 158 4.32 -26.77 7.72
C ARG A 158 3.03 -25.94 7.61
N ASN A 159 3.16 -24.65 7.37
CA ASN A 159 2.00 -23.75 7.26
C ASN A 159 1.17 -24.02 5.99
N LEU A 160 1.82 -24.33 4.87
CA LEU A 160 1.14 -24.67 3.62
C LEU A 160 0.42 -26.02 3.71
N GLN A 161 1.02 -27.00 4.39
CA GLN A 161 0.39 -28.28 4.68
C GLN A 161 -0.87 -28.09 5.54
N LEU A 162 -0.77 -27.35 6.64
CA LEU A 162 -1.91 -27.05 7.49
C LEU A 162 -3.06 -26.37 6.71
N LEU A 163 -2.74 -25.40 5.85
CA LEU A 163 -3.74 -24.73 5.01
C LEU A 163 -4.36 -25.68 3.97
N SER A 164 -3.57 -26.62 3.45
CA SER A 164 -4.07 -27.65 2.53
C SER A 164 -5.01 -28.64 3.23
N GLU A 165 -4.66 -29.09 4.43
CA GLU A 165 -5.51 -29.95 5.28
C GLU A 165 -6.82 -29.25 5.68
N GLN A 166 -6.76 -27.94 5.91
CA GLN A 166 -7.93 -27.10 6.14
C GLN A 166 -8.76 -26.85 4.86
N GLY A 167 -8.31 -27.32 3.70
CA GLY A 167 -9.03 -27.21 2.44
C GLY A 167 -8.89 -25.87 1.73
N TYR A 168 -7.94 -25.00 2.10
CA TYR A 168 -7.65 -23.75 1.38
C TYR A 168 -6.88 -23.98 0.07
N PHE A 169 -6.12 -25.05 0.02
CA PHE A 169 -5.24 -25.38 -1.09
C PHE A 169 -5.40 -26.83 -1.52
N ARG A 170 -5.19 -27.06 -2.82
CA ARG A 170 -5.05 -28.40 -3.41
C ARG A 170 -3.61 -28.56 -3.90
N ALA A 171 -2.90 -29.56 -3.37
CA ALA A 171 -1.53 -29.89 -3.76
C ALA A 171 -1.46 -30.42 -5.21
N SER A 172 -0.33 -30.18 -5.87
CA SER A 172 -0.09 -30.55 -7.27
C SER A 172 0.21 -32.04 -7.48
N GLY A 173 -0.66 -32.96 -7.05
CA GLY A 173 -0.51 -34.42 -7.22
C GLY A 173 0.71 -35.07 -6.54
N VAL A 174 1.75 -34.30 -6.26
CA VAL A 174 2.91 -34.60 -5.45
C VAL A 174 2.57 -34.23 -4.00
N PRO A 175 2.69 -35.15 -3.03
CA PRO A 175 2.39 -34.85 -1.64
C PRO A 175 3.30 -33.74 -1.08
N LEU A 176 2.73 -32.84 -0.27
CA LEU A 176 3.53 -32.05 0.67
C LEU A 176 4.25 -33.02 1.63
N PRO A 177 5.52 -32.77 2.01
CA PRO A 177 6.29 -31.53 1.84
C PRO A 177 7.19 -31.48 0.59
N VAL A 178 6.99 -32.33 -0.42
CA VAL A 178 7.95 -32.43 -1.55
C VAL A 178 7.86 -31.25 -2.52
N SER A 179 6.74 -30.52 -2.52
CA SER A 179 6.50 -29.40 -3.43
C SER A 179 5.69 -28.31 -2.74
N LEU A 180 6.09 -27.04 -2.84
CA LEU A 180 5.28 -25.89 -2.41
C LEU A 180 4.28 -25.43 -3.50
N LYS A 181 4.04 -26.25 -4.53
CA LYS A 181 3.07 -25.95 -5.58
C LYS A 181 1.66 -26.33 -5.18
N VAL A 182 0.80 -25.32 -5.08
CA VAL A 182 -0.61 -25.49 -4.70
C VAL A 182 -1.54 -24.68 -5.58
N ARG A 183 -2.78 -25.12 -5.68
CA ARG A 183 -3.85 -24.36 -6.33
C ARG A 183 -4.86 -23.87 -5.30
N PRO A 184 -5.35 -22.61 -5.36
CA PRO A 184 -6.40 -22.14 -4.47
C PRO A 184 -7.70 -22.94 -4.68
N THR A 185 -8.45 -23.17 -3.60
CA THR A 185 -9.77 -23.82 -3.64
C THR A 185 -10.90 -22.78 -3.60
N ALA A 186 -12.13 -23.23 -3.86
CA ALA A 186 -13.33 -22.40 -3.68
C ALA A 186 -13.41 -21.80 -2.26
N LYS A 187 -13.07 -22.59 -1.22
CA LYS A 187 -13.03 -22.13 0.17
C LYS A 187 -12.16 -20.89 0.35
N LEU A 188 -10.95 -20.87 -0.24
CA LEU A 188 -10.06 -19.73 -0.14
C LEU A 188 -10.63 -18.51 -0.88
N ILE A 189 -11.14 -18.72 -2.08
CA ILE A 189 -11.70 -17.66 -2.92
C ILE A 189 -12.90 -17.02 -2.22
N GLU A 190 -13.85 -17.84 -1.75
CA GLU A 190 -15.04 -17.40 -1.03
C GLU A 190 -14.68 -16.67 0.28
N GLU A 191 -13.70 -17.16 1.04
CA GLU A 191 -13.24 -16.49 2.26
C GLU A 191 -12.77 -15.06 1.93
N ILE A 192 -11.92 -14.91 0.92
CA ILE A 192 -11.31 -13.62 0.57
C ILE A 192 -12.32 -12.65 -0.07
N GLU A 193 -13.18 -13.13 -0.96
CA GLU A 193 -14.21 -12.31 -1.63
C GLU A 193 -15.38 -11.98 -0.71
N SER A 194 -15.53 -12.67 0.43
CA SER A 194 -16.54 -12.33 1.43
C SER A 194 -16.30 -10.92 2.02
N PRO A 195 -17.37 -10.18 2.41
CA PRO A 195 -17.23 -8.86 3.03
C PRO A 195 -16.34 -8.86 4.28
N ALA A 196 -16.33 -9.97 5.04
CA ALA A 196 -15.48 -10.15 6.22
C ALA A 196 -14.02 -10.43 5.85
N GLY A 197 -13.78 -11.22 4.81
CA GLY A 197 -12.44 -11.48 4.27
C GLY A 197 -11.78 -10.22 3.73
N PHE A 198 -12.51 -9.46 2.91
CA PHE A 198 -12.03 -8.20 2.35
C PHE A 198 -11.56 -7.22 3.44
N ARG A 199 -12.33 -7.09 4.53
CA ARG A 199 -11.94 -6.27 5.70
C ARG A 199 -10.67 -6.79 6.38
N THR A 200 -10.54 -8.10 6.55
CA THR A 200 -9.37 -8.71 7.21
C THR A 200 -8.08 -8.51 6.39
N ILE A 201 -8.19 -8.49 5.07
CA ILE A 201 -7.08 -8.26 4.14
C ILE A 201 -6.63 -6.81 4.18
N HIS A 202 -7.56 -5.85 4.21
CA HIS A 202 -7.25 -4.42 4.16
C HIS A 202 -7.08 -3.75 5.54
N ALA A 203 -7.39 -4.43 6.65
CA ALA A 203 -7.24 -3.89 8.01
C ALA A 203 -5.79 -3.57 8.43
N ARG A 204 -4.76 -3.94 7.64
CA ARG A 204 -3.36 -3.54 7.92
C ARG A 204 -2.92 -2.28 7.19
N GLY A 205 -3.74 -1.76 6.25
CA GLY A 205 -3.53 -0.44 5.65
C GLY A 205 -3.80 0.70 6.64
N GLU A 206 -4.55 0.41 7.71
CA GLU A 206 -4.56 1.17 8.95
C GLU A 206 -3.49 0.60 9.89
N ALA A 207 -2.22 0.72 9.50
CA ALA A 207 -1.16 0.57 10.48
C ALA A 207 -1.47 1.55 11.61
N ASN A 208 -1.56 1.05 12.85
CA ASN A 208 -1.56 1.87 14.05
C ASN A 208 -0.44 2.91 13.88
N LEU A 209 -0.83 4.13 13.55
CA LEU A 209 0.07 5.27 13.51
C LEU A 209 0.56 5.35 14.95
N ALA A 210 1.81 4.97 15.20
CA ALA A 210 2.42 5.16 16.50
C ALA A 210 2.48 6.67 16.73
N GLN A 211 1.40 7.24 17.26
CA GLN A 211 1.31 8.64 17.64
C GLN A 211 2.08 8.78 18.95
N ASN A 212 3.38 9.08 18.83
CA ASN A 212 4.18 9.52 19.95
C ASN A 212 3.73 10.94 20.35
N ILE A 213 2.74 11.02 21.25
CA ILE A 213 2.24 12.29 21.78
C ILE A 213 3.10 12.68 22.99
N HIS A 214 4.00 13.65 22.80
CA HIS A 214 4.75 14.26 23.89
C HIS A 214 3.98 15.48 24.40
N MET A 215 3.50 15.43 25.64
CA MET A 215 2.85 16.58 26.28
C MET A 215 3.73 17.11 27.42
N HIS A 216 3.87 18.43 27.49
CA HIS A 216 4.51 19.12 28.61
C HIS A 216 3.56 20.17 29.19
N GLY A 217 3.35 20.13 30.50
CA GLY A 217 2.59 21.12 31.26
C GLY A 217 1.85 20.52 32.47
N PRO A 218 1.55 21.29 33.53
CA PRO A 218 0.96 20.77 34.77
C PRO A 218 -0.47 20.18 34.65
N ASN A 219 -1.12 20.27 33.48
CA ASN A 219 -2.52 19.89 33.26
C ASN A 219 -2.77 19.13 31.94
N ALA A 220 -1.74 18.50 31.35
CA ALA A 220 -1.92 17.74 30.13
C ALA A 220 -2.82 16.51 30.34
N ARG A 221 -3.90 16.37 29.55
CA ARG A 221 -4.78 15.20 29.53
C ARG A 221 -4.96 14.71 28.09
N VAL A 222 -4.83 13.41 27.87
CA VAL A 222 -5.09 12.73 26.59
C VAL A 222 -6.36 11.92 26.75
N ASN A 223 -7.32 12.10 25.84
CA ASN A 223 -8.54 11.30 25.79
C ASN A 223 -8.48 10.40 24.54
N VAL A 224 -8.27 9.09 24.73
CA VAL A 224 -7.98 8.12 23.65
C VAL A 224 -9.23 7.42 23.11
N ASN A 225 -10.41 7.72 23.66
CA ASN A 225 -11.67 7.07 23.27
C ASN A 225 -12.70 8.07 22.72
N SER A 226 -12.29 8.97 21.82
CA SER A 226 -13.27 9.72 21.02
C SER A 226 -13.74 8.83 19.88
N THR A 227 -15.02 8.47 19.88
CA THR A 227 -15.65 7.89 18.68
C THR A 227 -15.71 8.97 17.62
N ASP A 228 -14.71 9.00 16.74
CA ASP A 228 -14.63 9.95 15.65
C ASP A 228 -15.60 9.52 14.53
N ASN A 229 -16.65 10.30 14.31
CA ASN A 229 -17.56 10.18 13.17
C ASN A 229 -17.10 11.06 11.99
N SER A 230 -15.79 11.30 11.85
CA SER A 230 -15.26 12.01 10.70
C SER A 230 -15.30 11.12 9.46
N MET A 231 -16.08 11.54 8.46
CA MET A 231 -15.93 11.04 7.09
C MET A 231 -14.88 11.90 6.39
N ASN A 232 -13.89 11.26 5.79
CA ASN A 232 -12.88 11.95 4.99
C ASN A 232 -13.51 12.36 3.64
N ILE A 233 -13.86 13.64 3.50
CA ILE A 233 -14.54 14.16 2.32
C ILE A 233 -13.49 14.55 1.27
N ALA A 234 -13.02 13.57 0.50
CA ALA A 234 -12.16 13.80 -0.67
C ALA A 234 -12.87 13.51 -2.01
N SER A 235 -14.13 13.05 -1.99
CA SER A 235 -14.87 12.61 -3.18
C SER A 235 -16.25 13.26 -3.37
N VAL A 236 -16.64 14.21 -2.52
CA VAL A 236 -17.95 14.87 -2.59
C VAL A 236 -17.79 16.17 -3.38
N SER A 237 -18.60 16.38 -4.42
CA SER A 237 -18.58 17.65 -5.14
C SER A 237 -18.98 18.80 -4.19
N ASN A 238 -18.49 20.01 -4.44
CA ASN A 238 -18.82 21.16 -3.58
C ASN A 238 -20.34 21.38 -3.45
N GLU A 239 -21.10 21.12 -4.52
CA GLU A 239 -22.57 21.18 -4.53
C GLU A 239 -23.19 20.15 -3.58
N GLN A 240 -22.69 18.91 -3.62
CA GLN A 240 -23.13 17.84 -2.71
C GLN A 240 -22.73 18.14 -1.25
N LEU A 241 -21.60 18.82 -1.04
CA LEU A 241 -21.16 19.25 0.29
C LEU A 241 -22.11 20.30 0.87
N PHE A 242 -22.45 21.35 0.12
CA PHE A 242 -23.41 22.37 0.59
C PHE A 242 -24.81 21.81 0.80
N ALA A 243 -25.26 20.90 -0.07
CA ALA A 243 -26.53 20.19 0.12
C ALA A 243 -26.56 19.39 1.44
N ARG A 244 -25.49 18.66 1.73
CA ARG A 244 -25.38 17.88 2.98
C ARG A 244 -25.23 18.74 4.22
N LEU A 245 -24.54 19.88 4.12
CA LEU A 245 -24.44 20.86 5.20
C LEU A 245 -25.79 21.50 5.51
N ARG A 246 -26.61 21.81 4.50
CA ARG A 246 -27.99 22.29 4.68
C ARG A 246 -28.89 21.23 5.30
N GLU A 247 -28.82 19.99 4.82
CA GLU A 247 -29.56 18.86 5.41
C GLU A 247 -29.19 18.69 6.89
N THR A 248 -27.91 18.75 7.22
CA THR A 248 -27.45 18.64 8.62
C THR A 248 -27.92 19.83 9.45
N ALA A 249 -27.82 21.06 8.93
CA ALA A 249 -28.31 22.25 9.60
C ALA A 249 -29.83 22.21 9.85
N SER A 250 -30.60 21.54 8.98
CA SER A 250 -32.05 21.37 9.16
C SER A 250 -32.43 20.55 10.40
N THR A 251 -31.51 19.73 10.91
CA THR A 251 -31.72 18.91 12.12
C THR A 251 -31.51 19.68 13.43
N ILE A 252 -31.06 20.94 13.37
CA ILE A 252 -30.83 21.79 14.54
C ILE A 252 -32.18 22.27 15.10
N ALA A 253 -32.45 21.95 16.36
CA ALA A 253 -33.71 22.25 17.04
C ALA A 253 -33.93 23.75 17.32
N ASP A 254 -32.85 24.52 17.51
CA ASP A 254 -32.91 25.96 17.71
C ASP A 254 -33.11 26.69 16.37
N GLU A 255 -34.29 27.30 16.20
CA GLU A 255 -34.68 28.05 15.01
C GLU A 255 -33.74 29.22 14.69
N SER A 256 -33.31 29.97 15.73
CA SER A 256 -32.47 31.15 15.56
C SER A 256 -31.06 30.75 15.11
N GLN A 257 -30.52 29.68 15.69
CA GLN A 257 -29.22 29.16 15.29
C GLN A 257 -29.26 28.53 13.91
N ARG A 258 -30.32 27.77 13.60
CA ARG A 258 -30.53 27.18 12.28
C ARG A 258 -30.58 28.24 11.18
N ALA A 259 -31.35 29.30 11.38
CA ALA A 259 -31.46 30.40 10.42
C ALA A 259 -30.11 31.09 10.17
N GLN A 260 -29.32 31.32 11.23
CA GLN A 260 -27.98 31.92 11.10
C GLN A 260 -27.00 31.02 10.35
N ILE A 261 -27.05 29.71 10.59
CA ILE A 261 -26.16 28.74 9.94
C ILE A 261 -26.50 28.63 8.45
N ILE A 262 -27.79 28.55 8.10
CA ILE A 262 -28.23 28.50 6.69
C ILE A 262 -27.81 29.77 5.95
N ALA A 263 -28.04 30.97 6.53
CA ALA A 263 -27.64 32.22 5.92
C ALA A 263 -26.13 32.30 5.64
N ARG A 264 -25.29 31.84 6.59
CA ARG A 264 -23.84 31.79 6.38
C ARG A 264 -23.40 30.75 5.34
N LEU A 265 -24.13 29.65 5.19
CA LEU A 265 -23.87 28.67 4.14
C LEU A 265 -24.17 29.24 2.75
N ASP A 266 -25.24 30.04 2.63
CA ASP A 266 -25.59 30.73 1.38
C ASP A 266 -24.53 31.80 1.01
N ASP A 267 -24.06 32.57 2.00
CA ASP A 267 -22.96 33.54 1.81
C ASP A 267 -21.68 32.86 1.32
N LEU A 268 -21.35 31.68 1.88
CA LEU A 268 -20.17 30.90 1.49
C LEU A 268 -20.29 30.29 0.09
N GLU A 269 -21.48 29.82 -0.29
CA GLU A 269 -21.74 29.30 -1.63
C GLU A 269 -21.62 30.42 -2.69
N HIS A 270 -22.15 31.61 -2.40
CA HIS A 270 -22.04 32.78 -3.28
C HIS A 270 -20.61 33.34 -3.35
N ALA A 271 -19.87 33.37 -2.24
CA ALA A 271 -18.48 33.84 -2.24
C ALA A 271 -17.59 32.98 -3.15
N LYS A 272 -17.89 31.68 -3.27
CA LYS A 272 -17.17 30.76 -4.16
C LYS A 272 -17.38 31.07 -5.64
N GLU A 273 -18.57 31.49 -6.05
CA GLU A 273 -18.83 31.91 -7.44
C GLU A 273 -18.03 33.17 -7.79
N SER A 274 -17.84 34.08 -6.83
CA SER A 274 -17.06 35.31 -7.02
C SER A 274 -15.54 35.07 -7.13
N ALA A 275 -15.02 34.00 -6.52
CA ALA A 275 -13.59 33.65 -6.55
C ALA A 275 -13.11 33.08 -7.90
N SER A 276 -14.04 32.84 -8.84
CA SER A 276 -13.71 32.51 -10.24
C SER A 276 -13.21 33.70 -11.08
N GLN A 277 -13.16 34.92 -10.50
CA GLN A 277 -12.55 36.12 -11.10
C GLN A 277 -11.02 36.25 -10.93
N VAL A 278 -10.29 35.18 -10.58
CA VAL A 278 -8.79 35.18 -10.53
C VAL A 278 -8.14 35.13 -11.94
N ARG A 279 -8.92 35.30 -13.03
CA ARG A 279 -8.40 35.59 -14.39
C ARG A 279 -7.85 37.03 -14.57
N ARG A 280 -7.17 37.60 -13.58
CA ARG A 280 -6.59 38.96 -13.68
C ARG A 280 -5.13 39.13 -13.24
N TYR A 281 -4.41 38.05 -12.91
CA TYR A 281 -2.94 38.08 -12.73
C TYR A 281 -2.17 37.36 -13.84
N GLY A 282 -2.65 37.50 -15.08
CA GLY A 282 -2.05 36.90 -16.26
C GLY A 282 -1.97 37.87 -17.42
N ARG A 283 -1.56 39.13 -17.21
CA ARG A 283 -1.19 40.04 -18.31
C ARG A 283 -0.49 41.33 -17.84
N THR A 284 0.78 41.22 -17.46
CA THR A 284 1.74 42.33 -17.63
C THR A 284 3.15 41.78 -17.88
N PHE A 285 3.40 41.33 -19.11
CA PHE A 285 4.71 41.51 -19.72
C PHE A 285 4.59 42.73 -20.62
N ILE A 286 5.48 43.71 -20.45
CA ILE A 286 6.14 44.53 -21.49
C ILE A 286 7.02 45.59 -20.80
N HIS A 287 8.29 45.55 -21.19
CA HIS A 287 9.36 46.57 -21.26
C HIS A 287 9.54 47.65 -20.19
N LEU A 288 10.81 47.83 -19.78
CA LEU A 288 11.70 48.94 -20.15
C LEU A 288 13.13 48.51 -19.72
N SER A 289 14.08 48.39 -20.65
CA SER A 289 15.02 49.46 -21.08
C SER A 289 16.01 49.83 -19.99
#